data_AF-A0A414KKE4-F1
#
_entry.id   AF-A0A414KKE4-F1
#
_cell.length_a   1.000
_cell.length_b   1.000
_cell.length_c   1.000
_cell.angle_alpha   90.00
_cell.angle_beta   90.00
_cell.angle_gamma   90.00
#
_symmetry.space_group_name_H-M   'P 1'
#
loop_
_entity.id
_entity.type
_entity.pdbx_description
1 polymer ?
#
loop_
_entity_poly.entity_id
_entity_poly.type
_entity_poly.pdbx_seq_one_letter_code
_entity_poly.pdbx_strand_id
1 'polypeptide(L)'
;MVTSAIKDNGDKKISNLNSNENTLSVWNDILNFCLSKKSSHFAINESQTELECLRKQEFSDLIYHRLLHFRKAHVPTKDGGLTDKLSIYAINYACSYNLHSESKISFITEYKTIHDRVRRYIYHPSAILQKLQIKEGEIFPCSNCGEPINILKMKAAWDNNACPFCGQHIRH
;
A
#
# COMPACT_ATOMS: atom_id res chain seq x y z
N MET A 1 14.91 -24.10 16.68
CA MET A 1 16.18 -23.80 15.99
C MET A 1 15.96 -23.24 14.58
N VAL A 2 14.99 -23.72 13.79
CA VAL A 2 14.62 -23.10 12.50
C VAL A 2 13.57 -21.99 12.65
N THR A 3 12.55 -22.19 13.49
CA THR A 3 11.46 -21.22 13.71
C THR A 3 11.94 -19.91 14.33
N SER A 4 12.82 -19.98 15.33
CA SER A 4 13.49 -18.83 15.92
C SER A 4 14.31 -18.06 14.89
N ALA A 5 15.10 -18.76 14.06
CA ALA A 5 15.89 -18.12 13.00
C ALA A 5 15.02 -17.41 11.94
N ILE A 6 13.85 -17.96 11.61
CA ILE A 6 12.89 -17.31 10.71
C ILE A 6 12.35 -16.03 11.35
N LYS A 7 11.95 -16.08 12.62
CA LYS A 7 11.48 -14.89 13.35
C LYS A 7 12.57 -13.83 13.46
N ASP A 8 13.77 -14.21 13.89
CA ASP A 8 14.92 -13.31 14.00
C ASP A 8 15.25 -12.62 12.66
N ASN A 9 15.08 -13.32 11.53
CA ASN A 9 15.26 -12.74 10.20
C ASN A 9 14.17 -11.67 9.91
N GLY A 10 12.91 -11.99 10.21
CA GLY A 10 11.80 -11.05 10.08
C GLY A 10 11.99 -9.80 10.95
N ASP A 11 12.34 -10.01 12.22
CA ASP A 11 12.53 -8.93 13.19
C ASP A 11 13.69 -8.01 12.78
N LYS A 12 14.80 -8.56 12.28
CA LYS A 12 15.91 -7.76 11.73
C LYS A 12 15.51 -6.92 10.53
N LYS A 13 14.63 -7.43 9.66
CA LYS A 13 14.14 -6.67 8.50
C LYS A 13 13.24 -5.54 8.92
N ILE A 14 12.33 -5.79 9.86
CA ILE A 14 11.44 -4.75 10.40
C ILE A 14 12.25 -3.72 11.19
N SER A 15 13.25 -4.13 11.98
CA SER A 15 14.10 -3.20 12.74
C SER A 15 14.87 -2.24 11.84
N ASN A 16 15.25 -2.67 10.64
CA ASN A 16 15.90 -1.81 9.65
C ASN A 16 14.97 -0.72 9.08
N LEU A 17 13.64 -0.86 9.27
CA LEU A 17 12.65 0.16 8.89
C LEU A 17 12.31 1.12 10.03
N ASN A 18 12.70 0.82 11.28
CA ASN A 18 12.24 1.56 12.47
C ASN A 18 12.66 3.04 12.49
N SER A 19 13.59 3.46 11.63
CA SER A 19 13.95 4.87 11.46
C SER A 19 12.96 5.67 10.59
N ASN A 20 11.98 5.02 9.95
CA ASN A 20 11.02 5.67 9.06
C ASN A 20 9.56 5.30 9.42
N GLU A 21 8.90 6.16 10.19
CA GLU A 21 7.52 5.95 10.65
C GLU A 21 6.49 5.80 9.52
N ASN A 22 6.69 6.49 8.40
CA ASN A 22 5.81 6.41 7.23
C ASN A 22 5.91 5.04 6.57
N THR A 23 7.13 4.55 6.38
CA THR A 23 7.37 3.21 5.81
C THR A 23 6.77 2.13 6.69
N LEU A 24 6.92 2.25 8.01
CA LEU A 24 6.29 1.33 8.96
C LEU A 24 4.75 1.39 8.89
N SER A 25 4.19 2.58 8.71
CA SER A 25 2.75 2.78 8.54
C SER A 25 2.23 2.12 7.26
N VAL A 26 2.94 2.26 6.14
CA VAL A 26 2.63 1.56 4.88
C VAL A 26 2.70 0.05 5.06
N TRP A 27 3.76 -0.45 5.72
CA TRP A 27 3.89 -1.88 6.01
C TRP A 27 2.70 -2.44 6.80
N ASN A 28 2.30 -1.74 7.86
CA ASN A 28 1.18 -2.14 8.70
C ASN A 28 -0.16 -2.11 7.94
N ASP A 29 -0.37 -1.11 7.08
CA ASP A 29 -1.56 -1.03 6.23
C ASP A 29 -1.65 -2.23 5.27
N ILE A 30 -0.54 -2.61 4.64
CA ILE A 30 -0.48 -3.80 3.78
C ILE A 30 -0.74 -5.08 4.57
N LEU A 31 -0.16 -5.22 5.77
CA LEU A 31 -0.41 -6.37 6.63
C LEU A 31 -1.89 -6.48 7.01
N ASN A 32 -2.53 -5.37 7.37
CA ASN A 32 -3.96 -5.33 7.70
C ASN A 32 -4.81 -5.69 6.48
N PHE A 33 -4.45 -5.22 5.28
CA PHE A 33 -5.10 -5.62 4.05
C PHE A 33 -4.99 -7.14 3.83
N CYS A 34 -3.78 -7.70 3.93
CA CYS A 34 -3.52 -9.13 3.78
C CYS A 34 -4.30 -9.97 4.81
N LEU A 35 -4.39 -9.51 6.05
CA LEU A 35 -5.20 -10.12 7.11
C LEU A 35 -6.69 -10.13 6.76
N SER A 36 -7.22 -9.00 6.28
CA SER A 36 -8.63 -8.90 5.88
C SER A 36 -8.99 -9.89 4.77
N LYS A 37 -8.05 -10.19 3.86
CA LYS A 37 -8.22 -11.14 2.76
C LYS A 37 -7.80 -12.57 3.12
N LYS A 38 -7.21 -12.76 4.31
CA LYS A 38 -6.59 -13.99 4.77
C LYS A 38 -5.59 -14.55 3.76
N SER A 39 -4.81 -13.68 3.12
CA SER A 39 -3.90 -14.04 2.02
C SER A 39 -2.60 -13.26 2.08
N SER A 40 -1.47 -13.93 1.84
CA SER A 40 -0.16 -13.25 1.77
C SER A 40 0.07 -12.52 0.45
N HIS A 41 -0.81 -12.71 -0.53
CA HIS A 41 -0.68 -12.13 -1.85
C HIS A 41 -1.83 -11.17 -2.11
N PHE A 42 -1.51 -10.14 -2.88
CA PHE A 42 -2.45 -9.14 -3.32
C PHE A 42 -2.07 -8.65 -4.71
N ALA A 43 -2.99 -7.92 -5.34
CA ALA A 43 -2.81 -7.32 -6.63
C ALA A 43 -2.79 -5.79 -6.50
N ILE A 44 -2.05 -5.11 -7.37
CA ILE A 44 -2.11 -3.67 -7.55
C ILE A 44 -2.45 -3.41 -9.01
N ASN A 45 -3.34 -2.46 -9.28
CA ASN A 45 -3.65 -2.04 -10.64
C ASN A 45 -2.46 -1.28 -11.25
N GLU A 46 -2.10 -1.57 -12.49
CA GLU A 46 -1.03 -0.90 -13.24
C GLU A 46 -1.49 0.45 -13.81
N SER A 47 -2.29 1.20 -13.05
CA SER A 47 -2.61 2.58 -13.41
C SER A 47 -1.40 3.47 -13.14
N GLN A 48 -1.30 4.58 -13.87
CA GLN A 48 -0.20 5.53 -13.70
C GLN A 48 -0.06 5.99 -12.24
N THR A 49 -1.19 6.32 -11.59
CA THR A 49 -1.24 6.76 -10.19
C THR A 49 -0.63 5.74 -9.23
N GLU A 50 -1.06 4.48 -9.31
CA GLU A 50 -0.57 3.44 -8.38
C GLU A 50 0.90 3.09 -8.64
N LEU A 51 1.33 3.09 -9.90
CA LEU A 51 2.73 2.89 -10.26
C LEU A 51 3.63 4.05 -9.78
N GLU A 52 3.13 5.28 -9.78
CA GLU A 52 3.82 6.44 -9.20
C GLU A 52 3.93 6.30 -7.67
N CYS A 53 2.87 5.84 -7.00
CA CYS A 53 2.87 5.57 -5.56
C CYS A 53 3.92 4.49 -5.20
N LEU A 54 4.05 3.44 -5.99
CA LEU A 54 5.05 2.39 -5.77
C LEU A 54 6.51 2.87 -5.92
N ARG A 55 6.74 4.00 -6.61
CA ARG A 55 8.06 4.63 -6.73
C ARG A 55 8.39 5.57 -5.57
N LYS A 56 7.45 5.81 -4.65
CA LYS A 56 7.70 6.61 -3.46
C LYS A 56 8.61 5.86 -2.49
N GLN A 57 9.28 6.61 -1.63
CA GLN A 57 10.32 6.08 -0.75
C GLN A 57 9.76 4.96 0.15
N GLU A 58 8.56 5.13 0.67
CA GLU A 58 7.92 4.18 1.57
C GLU A 58 7.77 2.80 0.93
N PHE A 59 7.30 2.72 -0.31
CA PHE A 59 7.18 1.46 -1.03
C PHE A 59 8.52 0.93 -1.53
N SER A 60 9.41 1.84 -1.96
CA SER A 60 10.76 1.49 -2.42
C SER A 60 11.58 0.82 -1.32
N ASP A 61 11.49 1.33 -0.09
CA ASP A 61 12.16 0.78 1.09
C ASP A 61 11.64 -0.63 1.42
N LEU A 62 10.32 -0.84 1.36
CA LEU A 62 9.72 -2.17 1.57
C LEU A 62 10.18 -3.20 0.52
N ILE A 63 10.35 -2.78 -0.73
CA ILE A 63 10.87 -3.64 -1.81
C ILE A 63 12.36 -3.91 -1.59
N TYR A 64 13.14 -2.86 -1.29
CA TYR A 64 14.59 -2.94 -1.06
C TYR A 64 14.93 -3.89 0.08
N HIS A 65 14.26 -3.75 1.23
CA HIS A 65 14.42 -4.63 2.39
C HIS A 65 13.74 -6.00 2.22
N ARG A 66 13.12 -6.26 1.06
CA ARG A 66 12.44 -7.52 0.73
C ARG A 66 11.34 -7.88 1.72
N LEU A 67 10.57 -6.88 2.18
CA LEU A 67 9.30 -7.08 2.87
C LEU A 67 8.18 -7.28 1.85
N LEU A 68 8.24 -6.57 0.72
CA LEU A 68 7.37 -6.76 -0.43
C LEU A 68 8.12 -7.47 -1.56
N HIS A 69 7.46 -8.45 -2.16
CA HIS A 69 8.00 -9.25 -3.27
C HIS A 69 7.09 -9.08 -4.48
N PHE A 70 7.62 -8.49 -5.54
CA PHE A 70 6.97 -8.55 -6.85
C PHE A 70 6.99 -10.00 -7.37
N ARG A 71 5.85 -10.49 -7.85
CA ARG A 71 5.71 -11.88 -8.33
C ARG A 71 5.42 -11.98 -9.82
N LYS A 72 4.51 -11.15 -10.32
CA LYS A 72 4.08 -11.19 -11.73
C LYS A 72 3.43 -9.89 -12.14
N ALA A 73 3.76 -9.37 -13.32
CA ALA A 73 3.09 -8.23 -13.93
C ALA A 73 2.08 -8.66 -14.99
N HIS A 74 1.27 -7.71 -15.44
CA HIS A 74 0.40 -7.81 -16.61
C HIS A 74 -0.60 -8.97 -16.52
N VAL A 75 -1.11 -9.21 -15.31
CA VAL A 75 -2.13 -10.20 -15.05
C VAL A 75 -3.49 -9.57 -15.34
N PRO A 76 -4.36 -10.19 -16.15
CA PRO A 76 -5.67 -9.61 -16.41
C PRO A 76 -6.52 -9.59 -15.14
N THR A 77 -7.33 -8.56 -14.97
CA THR A 77 -8.38 -8.54 -13.95
C THR A 77 -9.34 -9.71 -14.14
N LYS A 78 -9.89 -10.26 -13.04
CA LYS A 78 -10.83 -11.38 -13.13
C LYS A 78 -12.20 -10.97 -13.68
N ASP A 79 -12.65 -9.77 -13.32
CA ASP A 79 -14.00 -9.27 -13.58
C ASP A 79 -13.99 -7.97 -14.44
N GLY A 80 -12.83 -7.51 -14.91
CA GLY A 80 -12.64 -6.24 -15.62
C GLY A 80 -12.38 -6.37 -17.13
N GLY A 81 -12.45 -5.24 -17.83
CA GLY A 81 -12.21 -5.15 -19.27
C GLY A 81 -10.76 -5.45 -19.66
N LEU A 82 -10.52 -5.76 -20.94
CA LEU A 82 -9.22 -6.17 -21.51
C LEU A 82 -8.04 -5.22 -21.25
N THR A 83 -8.29 -4.00 -20.77
CA THR A 83 -7.29 -2.94 -20.57
C THR A 83 -6.68 -2.90 -19.17
N ASP A 84 -7.35 -3.43 -18.15
CA ASP A 84 -6.89 -3.33 -16.78
C ASP A 84 -5.91 -4.45 -16.45
N LYS A 85 -4.65 -4.06 -16.24
CA LYS A 85 -3.56 -4.96 -15.91
C LYS A 85 -3.24 -4.88 -14.43
N LEU A 86 -3.03 -6.04 -13.82
CA LEU A 86 -2.68 -6.18 -12.42
C LEU A 86 -1.25 -6.69 -12.28
N SER A 87 -0.54 -6.13 -11.31
CA SER A 87 0.72 -6.66 -10.80
C SER A 87 0.48 -7.37 -9.47
N ILE A 88 0.98 -8.59 -9.34
CA ILE A 88 0.84 -9.44 -8.15
C ILE A 88 2.05 -9.26 -7.26
N TYR A 89 1.79 -9.01 -5.98
CA TYR A 89 2.77 -8.86 -4.92
C TYR A 89 2.52 -9.88 -3.81
N ALA A 90 3.56 -10.14 -3.02
CA ALA A 90 3.50 -10.98 -1.84
C ALA A 90 4.26 -10.36 -0.67
N ILE A 91 3.71 -10.49 0.53
CA ILE A 91 4.43 -10.13 1.77
C ILE A 91 5.48 -11.19 2.12
N ASN A 92 6.54 -10.77 2.80
CA ASN A 92 7.59 -11.66 3.23
C ASN A 92 7.14 -12.57 4.39
N TYR A 93 7.25 -13.89 4.17
CA TYR A 93 6.81 -14.90 5.13
C TYR A 93 7.46 -14.77 6.52
N ALA A 94 8.74 -14.39 6.60
CA ALA A 94 9.42 -14.24 7.88
C ALA A 94 8.86 -13.06 8.69
N CYS A 95 8.54 -11.95 8.00
CA CYS A 95 7.97 -10.75 8.61
C CYS A 95 6.48 -10.93 8.99
N SER A 96 5.79 -11.91 8.38
CA SER A 96 4.40 -12.26 8.70
C SER A 96 4.26 -13.63 9.37
N TYR A 97 5.35 -14.19 9.91
CA TYR A 97 5.40 -15.59 10.37
C TYR A 97 4.30 -15.92 11.38
N ASN A 98 4.10 -15.06 12.40
CA ASN A 98 3.09 -15.28 13.43
C ASN A 98 1.67 -15.34 12.84
N LEU A 99 1.40 -14.57 11.79
CA LEU A 99 0.11 -14.54 11.11
C LEU A 99 -0.14 -15.83 10.31
N HIS A 100 0.92 -16.49 9.85
CA HIS A 100 0.84 -17.79 9.18
C HIS A 100 0.70 -18.93 10.18
N SER A 101 1.47 -18.93 11.26
CA SER A 101 1.40 -19.98 12.28
C SER A 101 0.04 -20.05 12.97
N GLU A 102 -0.62 -18.90 13.14
CA GLU A 102 -1.97 -18.82 13.72
C GLU A 102 -3.09 -19.05 12.68
N SER A 103 -2.74 -19.49 11.46
CA SER A 103 -3.69 -19.70 10.34
C SER A 103 -4.54 -18.48 9.96
N LYS A 104 -4.10 -17.27 10.34
CA LYS A 104 -4.78 -16.01 9.99
C LYS A 104 -4.59 -15.67 8.52
N ILE A 105 -3.45 -16.07 7.94
CA ILE A 105 -3.10 -15.83 6.54
C ILE A 105 -2.61 -17.11 5.86
N SER A 106 -3.17 -17.43 4.69
CA SER A 106 -2.65 -18.49 3.83
C SER A 106 -1.49 -18.00 2.97
N PHE A 107 -0.37 -18.73 2.99
CA PHE A 107 0.73 -18.50 2.05
C PHE A 107 0.47 -19.24 0.74
N ILE A 108 0.35 -18.51 -0.36
CA ILE A 108 -0.02 -19.09 -1.65
C ILE A 108 1.23 -19.48 -2.43
N THR A 109 1.32 -20.75 -2.81
CA THR A 109 2.36 -21.29 -3.68
C THR A 109 1.81 -21.69 -5.06
N GLU A 110 0.51 -21.97 -5.13
CA GLU A 110 -0.16 -22.48 -6.34
C GLU A 110 -0.61 -21.37 -7.29
N TYR A 111 -0.29 -21.54 -8.57
CA TYR A 111 -0.69 -20.59 -9.62
C TYR A 111 -2.22 -20.46 -9.77
N LYS A 112 -2.96 -21.56 -9.65
CA LYS A 112 -4.42 -21.57 -9.77
C LYS A 112 -5.08 -20.63 -8.75
N THR A 113 -4.59 -20.65 -7.52
CA THR A 113 -5.08 -19.78 -6.44
C THR A 113 -4.79 -18.30 -6.73
N ILE A 114 -3.66 -17.99 -7.37
CA ILE A 114 -3.37 -16.63 -7.84
C ILE A 114 -4.38 -16.21 -8.92
N HIS A 115 -4.65 -17.08 -9.90
CA HIS A 115 -5.60 -16.84 -10.98
C HIS A 115 -7.03 -16.61 -10.45
N ASP A 116 -7.49 -17.45 -9.52
CA ASP A 116 -8.91 -17.48 -9.15
C ASP A 116 -9.27 -16.55 -7.99
N ARG A 117 -8.30 -16.24 -7.12
CA ARG A 117 -8.57 -15.55 -5.85
C ARG A 117 -7.79 -14.23 -5.72
N VAL A 118 -6.46 -14.27 -5.87
CA VAL A 118 -5.59 -13.11 -5.60
C VAL A 118 -5.89 -11.92 -6.50
N ARG A 119 -6.28 -12.16 -7.76
CA ARG A 119 -6.67 -11.09 -8.71
C ARG A 119 -7.83 -10.22 -8.25
N ARG A 120 -8.62 -10.67 -7.26
CA ARG A 120 -9.72 -9.89 -6.65
C ARG A 120 -9.26 -9.06 -5.44
N TYR A 121 -8.03 -9.27 -4.96
CA TYR A 121 -7.49 -8.62 -3.78
C TYR A 121 -6.67 -7.41 -4.19
N ILE A 122 -7.39 -6.40 -4.70
CA ILE A 122 -6.79 -5.17 -5.20
C ILE A 122 -6.47 -4.26 -4.03
N TYR A 123 -5.19 -3.97 -3.86
CA TYR A 123 -4.65 -3.00 -2.92
C TYR A 123 -4.35 -1.69 -3.65
N HIS A 124 -4.59 -0.56 -2.96
CA HIS A 124 -4.43 0.78 -3.51
C HIS A 124 -3.35 1.54 -2.73
N PRO A 125 -2.09 1.48 -3.17
CA PRO A 125 -0.98 2.27 -2.60
C PRO A 125 -1.31 3.76 -2.40
N SER A 126 -2.04 4.35 -3.33
CA SER A 126 -2.50 5.74 -3.28
C SER A 126 -3.22 6.09 -1.97
N ALA A 127 -4.04 5.18 -1.44
CA ALA A 127 -4.89 5.44 -0.29
C ALA A 127 -4.09 5.65 1.00
N ILE A 128 -3.04 4.87 1.24
CA ILE A 128 -2.21 5.03 2.45
C ILE A 128 -1.30 6.25 2.34
N LEU A 129 -0.73 6.51 1.16
CA LEU A 129 0.11 7.68 0.96
C LEU A 129 -0.68 8.98 1.14
N GLN A 130 -1.91 9.05 0.62
CA GLN A 130 -2.77 10.20 0.85
C GLN A 130 -3.04 10.43 2.34
N LYS A 131 -3.27 9.37 3.13
CA LYS A 131 -3.44 9.49 4.58
C LYS A 131 -2.18 10.03 5.28
N LEU A 132 -1.00 9.58 4.85
CA LEU A 132 0.27 10.07 5.40
C LEU A 132 0.48 11.54 5.07
N GLN A 133 0.26 11.94 3.82
CA GLN A 133 0.36 13.33 3.39
C GLN A 133 -0.63 14.26 4.10
N ILE A 134 -1.83 13.77 4.44
CA ILE A 134 -2.78 14.51 5.28
C ILE A 134 -2.25 14.65 6.71
N LYS A 135 -1.71 13.57 7.30
CA LYS A 135 -1.14 13.58 8.65
C LYS A 135 0.06 14.52 8.77
N GLU A 136 0.89 14.59 7.75
CA GLU A 136 2.06 15.48 7.69
C GLU A 136 1.70 16.94 7.35
N GLY A 137 0.44 17.20 6.98
CA GLY A 137 -0.01 18.54 6.60
C GLY A 137 0.47 18.97 5.22
N GLU A 138 0.89 18.04 4.35
CA GLU A 138 1.18 18.34 2.94
C GLU A 138 -0.11 18.54 2.13
N ILE A 139 -1.15 17.77 2.48
CA ILE A 139 -2.45 17.79 1.83
C ILE A 139 -3.52 18.10 2.87
N PHE A 140 -4.43 19.00 2.53
CA PHE A 140 -5.61 19.28 3.33
C PHE A 140 -6.88 18.99 2.51
N PRO A 141 -7.76 18.07 2.94
CA PRO A 141 -9.02 17.87 2.24
C PRO A 141 -9.94 19.08 2.44
N CYS A 142 -10.47 19.64 1.36
CA CYS A 142 -11.41 20.76 1.46
C CYS A 142 -12.63 20.37 2.30
N SER A 143 -13.02 21.22 3.27
CA SER A 143 -14.18 20.95 4.15
C SER A 143 -15.50 20.82 3.40
N ASN A 144 -15.62 21.41 2.20
CA ASN A 144 -16.86 21.39 1.43
C ASN A 144 -16.93 20.27 0.38
N CYS A 145 -15.87 20.05 -0.42
CA CYS A 145 -15.89 19.07 -1.50
C CYS A 145 -15.02 17.82 -1.24
N GLY A 146 -14.21 17.80 -0.18
CA GLY A 146 -13.32 16.69 0.13
C GLY A 146 -12.10 16.55 -0.77
N GLU A 147 -11.98 17.36 -1.84
CA GLU A 147 -10.83 17.32 -2.75
C GLU A 147 -9.52 17.62 -2.00
N PRO A 148 -8.45 16.85 -2.28
CA PRO A 148 -7.16 17.03 -1.63
C PRO A 148 -6.45 18.29 -2.13
N ILE A 149 -6.30 19.29 -1.25
CA ILE A 149 -5.55 20.51 -1.52
C ILE A 149 -4.09 20.29 -1.14
N ASN A 150 -3.20 20.25 -2.13
CA ASN A 150 -1.77 20.20 -1.86
C ASN A 150 -1.26 21.59 -1.46
N ILE A 151 -0.89 21.78 -0.20
CA ILE A 151 -0.57 23.09 0.38
C ILE A 151 0.65 23.73 -0.29
N LEU A 152 1.65 22.93 -0.67
CA LEU A 152 2.88 23.41 -1.31
C LEU A 152 2.64 23.87 -2.76
N LYS A 153 1.86 23.11 -3.53
CA LYS A 153 1.56 23.42 -4.94
C LYS A 153 0.46 24.46 -5.09
N MET A 154 -0.53 24.45 -4.20
CA MET A 154 -1.71 25.31 -4.24
C MET A 154 -1.63 26.40 -3.16
N LYS A 155 -0.42 26.95 -2.94
CA LYS A 155 -0.16 27.90 -1.87
C LYS A 155 -1.08 29.13 -1.93
N ALA A 156 -1.27 29.72 -3.10
CA ALA A 156 -2.15 30.88 -3.26
C ALA A 156 -3.62 30.58 -2.90
N ALA A 157 -4.08 29.36 -3.20
CA ALA A 157 -5.43 28.93 -2.85
C ALA A 157 -5.57 28.69 -1.34
N TRP A 158 -4.55 28.07 -0.74
CA TRP A 158 -4.45 27.85 0.71
C TRP A 158 -4.42 29.16 1.51
N ASP A 159 -3.56 30.10 1.10
CA ASP A 159 -3.38 31.39 1.77
C ASP A 159 -4.68 32.24 1.70
N ASN A 160 -5.39 32.18 0.57
CA ASN A 160 -6.68 32.86 0.38
C ASN A 160 -7.89 32.08 0.93
N ASN A 161 -7.67 30.91 1.53
CA ASN A 161 -8.73 30.01 1.99
C ASN A 161 -9.83 29.77 0.94
N ALA A 162 -9.45 29.52 -0.32
CA ALA A 162 -10.37 29.35 -1.43
C ALA A 162 -10.03 28.07 -2.21
N CYS A 163 -10.96 27.12 -2.24
CA CYS A 163 -10.77 25.83 -2.90
C CYS A 163 -10.74 26.02 -4.43
N PRO A 164 -9.67 25.59 -5.13
CA PRO A 164 -9.59 25.70 -6.59
C PRO A 164 -10.65 24.88 -7.34
N PHE A 165 -11.22 23.87 -6.69
CA PHE A 165 -12.16 22.93 -7.30
C PHE A 165 -13.61 23.38 -7.15
N CYS A 166 -14.02 23.79 -5.94
CA CYS A 166 -15.41 24.17 -5.66
C CYS A 166 -15.62 25.67 -5.40
N GLY A 167 -14.55 26.47 -5.35
CA GLY A 167 -14.61 27.92 -5.08
C GLY A 167 -14.97 28.30 -3.64
N GLN A 168 -15.33 27.33 -2.79
CA GLN A 168 -15.70 27.55 -1.38
C GLN A 168 -14.49 27.57 -0.46
N HIS A 169 -14.70 27.89 0.82
CA HIS A 169 -13.62 27.88 1.80
C HIS A 169 -13.00 26.50 1.99
N ILE A 170 -11.66 26.45 2.02
CA ILE A 170 -10.91 25.20 2.22
C ILE A 170 -11.09 24.72 3.66
N ARG A 171 -11.05 25.67 4.60
CA ARG A 171 -11.27 25.51 6.04
C ARG A 171 -12.38 26.47 6.48
N HIS A 172 -13.21 26.02 7.42
CA HIS A 172 -14.21 26.87 8.08
C HIS A 172 -13.60 28.12 8.70
#